data_AF-A0A6M4MFL2-F1
#
_entry.id   AF-A0A6M4MFL2-F1
#
_cell.length_a   1.000
_cell.length_b   1.000
_cell.length_c   1.000
_cell.angle_alpha   90.00
_cell.angle_beta   90.00
_cell.angle_gamma   90.00
#
_symmetry.space_group_name_H-M   'P 1'
#
loop_
_entity.id
_entity.type
_entity.pdbx_description
1 polymer ?
#
loop_
_entity_poly.entity_id
_entity_poly.type
_entity_poly.pdbx_seq_one_letter_code
_entity_poly.pdbx_strand_id
1 'polypeptide(L)'
;MSHYLSLRIFTVIFSLMLCSFAALGETINRLPQQLSQLPEVIDSALETFYTPGMAVGIIKDGKVVYLAGHGKRDLANDLPVTPETYFRLASTTKAFTGASVAMLVDDGKLQWRDRVTRYLPEFAMQDPWVTREFQIIDLLTHRSGLVSGAGDSMLWPEPSGFTRSEIIHNLRYLTPQSSFRSDYAYSNVMYITAGELVASISDQPWEEFVAKRIFAPLDMSCFAGDMPPEKLTNAAVSYGHNDKRGIYPVVRNQIGVTGIVSAAAGGIACNATDMLKWVQMWLNKGKSPDGNQLLTDKSIDTMLSAHTVLSVDDTDKEWDHTLFKAYGIGWRLSDVFGHQVISHTGTLSGYQAYVAFVPDISAGVVILNNGSNYGARGAVMQTILKGYLTAEQPQQNWIKQYQVYQDKQEQIYLSKHSTPQGSGTVILPLEKYTGTFEDRWFGQVEVTQQGDKLRLKAKKMPTLRGSLEPFDDHTFVVRWDNQNAASDAFAHFRVNTQREVIAVDFYPFTDKVKANHEYRDMHFIRMEAGSGVTSVTP
;
A
#
# COMPACT_ATOMS: atom_id res chain seq x y z
N MET A 1 3.09 85.36 56.79
CA MET A 1 4.19 85.19 55.80
C MET A 1 3.97 83.87 55.08
N SER A 2 3.81 83.97 53.76
CA SER A 2 3.87 82.96 52.69
C SER A 2 4.34 81.52 53.03
N HIS A 3 3.56 80.48 52.66
CA HIS A 3 3.83 79.58 51.51
C HIS A 3 2.98 78.27 51.55
N TYR A 4 2.26 78.03 50.45
CA TYR A 4 1.98 76.78 49.69
C TYR A 4 1.94 75.41 50.40
N LEU A 5 0.81 74.68 50.37
CA LEU A 5 0.31 73.78 49.31
C LEU A 5 0.93 72.36 49.35
N SER A 6 0.21 71.37 49.88
CA SER A 6 0.22 69.99 49.37
C SER A 6 -0.83 69.11 50.07
N LEU A 7 -1.98 68.91 49.42
CA LEU A 7 -2.83 67.74 49.71
C LEU A 7 -3.71 67.46 48.49
N ARG A 8 -3.24 66.62 47.57
CA ARG A 8 -4.04 65.93 46.53
C ARG A 8 -3.14 65.01 45.69
N ILE A 9 -2.73 63.88 46.25
CA ILE A 9 -2.36 62.69 45.47
C ILE A 9 -2.85 61.47 46.24
N PHE A 10 -4.14 61.15 46.07
CA PHE A 10 -4.73 59.88 46.50
C PHE A 10 -5.62 59.36 45.35
N THR A 11 -5.05 59.30 44.13
CA THR A 11 -5.77 58.78 42.95
C THR A 11 -4.82 58.35 41.83
N VAL A 12 -3.83 57.47 42.08
CA VAL A 12 -3.07 56.83 40.96
C VAL A 12 -2.65 55.37 41.21
N ILE A 13 -2.67 54.84 42.44
CA ILE A 13 -2.16 53.47 42.71
C ILE A 13 -3.28 52.40 42.71
N PHE A 14 -4.33 52.58 41.91
CA PHE A 14 -5.35 51.53 41.70
C PHE A 14 -5.66 51.24 40.22
N SER A 15 -4.85 51.77 39.29
CA SER A 15 -5.00 51.55 37.84
C SER A 15 -3.81 50.84 37.19
N LEU A 16 -2.82 50.37 37.98
CA LEU A 16 -1.64 49.64 37.48
C LEU A 16 -1.60 48.15 37.87
N MET A 17 -2.65 47.65 38.53
CA MET A 17 -2.79 46.24 38.93
C MET A 17 -4.00 45.54 38.28
N LEU A 18 -4.43 46.01 37.10
CA LEU A 18 -5.58 45.46 36.37
C LEU A 18 -5.32 45.24 34.86
N CYS A 19 -4.05 45.26 34.42
CA CYS A 19 -3.66 44.97 33.03
C CYS A 19 -2.74 43.75 32.87
N SER A 20 -2.68 42.84 33.85
CA SER A 20 -1.89 41.59 33.73
C SER A 20 -2.73 40.33 33.51
N PHE A 21 -4.04 40.48 33.26
CA PHE A 21 -4.96 39.36 32.99
C PHE A 21 -5.65 39.55 31.63
N ALA A 22 -4.90 39.43 30.53
CA ALA A 22 -5.44 39.11 29.20
C ALA A 22 -4.30 38.86 28.20
N ALA A 23 -3.42 37.90 28.49
CA ALA A 23 -2.55 37.31 27.49
C ALA A 23 -2.35 35.82 27.76
N LEU A 24 -3.44 35.11 28.07
CA LEU A 24 -3.56 33.73 27.60
C LEU A 24 -3.80 33.85 26.09
N GLY A 25 -2.72 34.09 25.35
CA GLY A 25 -2.77 33.99 23.90
C GLY A 25 -3.29 32.59 23.60
N GLU A 26 -4.45 32.51 22.96
CA GLU A 26 -4.75 31.33 22.17
C GLU A 26 -3.53 31.13 21.27
N THR A 27 -2.76 30.09 21.55
CA THR A 27 -1.71 29.64 20.65
C THR A 27 -2.47 29.34 19.37
N ILE A 28 -2.41 30.26 18.40
CA ILE A 28 -3.06 30.04 17.12
C ILE A 28 -2.39 28.78 16.59
N ASN A 29 -3.15 27.69 16.48
CA ASN A 29 -2.64 26.40 16.05
C ASN A 29 -2.34 26.55 14.56
N ARG A 30 -1.11 26.97 14.27
CA ARG A 30 -0.58 27.19 12.94
C ARG A 30 0.51 26.18 12.69
N LEU A 31 0.78 25.96 11.41
CA LEU A 31 2.00 25.29 11.00
C LEU A 31 3.23 25.94 11.67
N PRO A 32 4.23 25.15 12.08
CA PRO A 32 5.50 25.69 12.55
C PRO A 32 6.13 26.55 11.45
N GLN A 33 7.01 27.48 11.82
CA GLN A 33 7.66 28.42 10.89
C GLN A 33 8.39 27.68 9.75
N GLN A 34 8.91 26.50 10.04
CA GLN A 34 9.60 25.59 9.12
C GLN A 34 8.68 25.06 8.01
N LEU A 35 7.36 25.16 8.19
CA LEU A 35 6.34 24.74 7.22
C LEU A 35 5.57 25.93 6.65
N SER A 36 6.07 27.17 6.80
CA SER A 36 5.40 28.36 6.29
C SER A 36 5.27 28.37 4.75
N GLN A 37 6.13 27.64 4.05
CA GLN A 37 6.14 27.50 2.59
C GLN A 37 5.66 26.10 2.12
N LEU A 38 4.91 25.39 2.97
CA LEU A 38 4.44 24.05 2.64
C LEU A 38 3.62 24.00 1.34
N PRO A 39 2.67 24.93 1.06
CA PRO A 39 1.93 24.95 -0.20
C PRO A 39 2.84 24.97 -1.43
N GLU A 40 3.85 25.84 -1.44
CA GLU A 40 4.79 25.98 -2.55
C GLU A 40 5.68 24.75 -2.71
N VAL A 41 6.07 24.10 -1.60
CA VAL A 41 6.79 22.82 -1.63
C VAL A 41 5.91 21.72 -2.23
N ILE A 42 4.62 21.65 -1.89
CA ILE A 42 3.70 20.67 -2.47
C ILE A 42 3.59 20.88 -3.97
N ASP A 43 3.31 22.10 -4.43
CA ASP A 43 3.14 22.40 -5.85
C ASP A 43 4.43 22.12 -6.65
N SER A 44 5.60 22.49 -6.09
CA SER A 44 6.90 22.19 -6.70
C SER A 44 7.18 20.68 -6.78
N ALA A 45 6.75 19.91 -5.78
CA ALA A 45 6.89 18.45 -5.79
C ALA A 45 5.95 17.79 -6.81
N LEU A 46 4.73 18.31 -6.98
CA LEU A 46 3.81 17.85 -8.01
C LEU A 46 4.40 18.01 -9.41
N GLU A 47 4.94 19.20 -9.71
CA GLU A 47 5.60 19.48 -10.99
C GLU A 47 6.84 18.61 -11.19
N THR A 48 7.75 18.61 -10.22
CA THR A 48 9.05 17.91 -10.32
C THR A 48 8.90 16.42 -10.54
N PHE A 49 7.89 15.80 -9.93
CA PHE A 49 7.68 14.36 -9.97
C PHE A 49 6.47 13.95 -10.83
N TYR A 50 6.02 14.81 -11.74
CA TYR A 50 4.95 14.52 -12.71
C TYR A 50 3.68 13.95 -12.05
N THR A 51 3.31 14.49 -10.89
CA THR A 51 2.15 14.05 -10.11
C THR A 51 1.01 15.04 -10.29
N PRO A 52 -0.15 14.64 -10.81
CA PRO A 52 -1.22 15.60 -11.16
C PRO A 52 -1.80 16.36 -9.97
N GLY A 53 -2.04 15.69 -8.85
CA GLY A 53 -2.59 16.33 -7.67
C GLY A 53 -2.43 15.53 -6.38
N MET A 54 -2.58 16.23 -5.26
CA MET A 54 -2.37 15.71 -3.91
C MET A 54 -3.29 16.40 -2.90
N ALA A 55 -3.84 15.64 -1.96
CA ALA A 55 -4.49 16.16 -0.76
C ALA A 55 -3.58 15.92 0.45
N VAL A 56 -3.38 16.96 1.27
CA VAL A 56 -2.53 16.91 2.47
C VAL A 56 -3.32 17.42 3.67
N GLY A 57 -3.26 16.65 4.75
CA GLY A 57 -3.85 16.99 6.05
C GLY A 57 -2.82 16.84 7.16
N ILE A 58 -2.80 17.79 8.10
CA ILE A 58 -1.92 17.80 9.27
C ILE A 58 -2.74 18.13 10.52
N ILE A 59 -2.58 17.30 11.54
CA ILE A 59 -3.19 17.48 12.86
C ILE A 59 -2.10 17.63 13.92
N LYS A 60 -2.28 18.59 14.83
CA LYS A 60 -1.37 18.84 15.95
C LYS A 60 -2.18 19.20 17.18
N ASP A 61 -1.89 18.55 18.31
CA ASP A 61 -2.55 18.81 19.60
C ASP A 61 -4.08 18.78 19.52
N GLY A 62 -4.62 17.80 18.79
CA GLY A 62 -6.07 17.62 18.63
C GLY A 62 -6.72 18.55 17.60
N LYS A 63 -5.95 19.39 16.89
CA LYS A 63 -6.47 20.41 15.98
C LYS A 63 -5.87 20.26 14.58
N VAL A 64 -6.73 20.35 13.57
CA VAL A 64 -6.30 20.39 12.17
C VAL A 64 -5.62 21.74 11.92
N VAL A 65 -4.32 21.71 11.60
CA VAL A 65 -3.50 22.90 11.35
C VAL A 65 -3.24 23.16 9.87
N TYR A 66 -3.48 22.16 9.03
CA TYR A 66 -3.43 22.26 7.58
C TYR A 66 -4.32 21.19 6.94
N LEU A 67 -5.11 21.57 5.95
CA LEU A 67 -5.95 20.65 5.18
C LEU A 67 -6.28 21.27 3.83
N ALA A 68 -5.63 20.80 2.77
CA ALA A 68 -5.75 21.38 1.43
C ALA A 68 -5.58 20.34 0.32
N GLY A 69 -6.21 20.62 -0.82
CA GLY A 69 -5.97 19.93 -2.09
C GLY A 69 -5.12 20.79 -3.02
N HIS A 70 -4.22 20.14 -3.74
CA HIS A 70 -3.26 20.73 -4.67
C HIS A 70 -3.33 20.04 -6.03
N GLY A 71 -3.17 20.81 -7.10
CA GLY A 71 -3.21 20.28 -8.47
C GLY A 71 -4.59 19.75 -8.88
N LYS A 72 -4.59 18.72 -9.72
CA LYS A 72 -5.78 18.22 -10.42
C LYS A 72 -6.06 16.76 -10.10
N ARG A 73 -7.32 16.47 -9.74
CA ARG A 73 -7.81 15.10 -9.57
C ARG A 73 -8.12 14.44 -10.90
N ASP A 74 -8.46 15.25 -11.91
CA ASP A 74 -8.73 14.82 -13.28
C ASP A 74 -8.19 15.87 -14.25
N LEU A 75 -7.15 15.50 -15.00
CA LEU A 75 -6.51 16.35 -16.00
C LEU A 75 -7.39 16.56 -17.23
N ALA A 76 -8.22 15.59 -17.61
CA ALA A 76 -9.04 15.68 -18.82
C ALA A 76 -10.18 16.68 -18.66
N ASN A 77 -10.73 16.76 -17.44
CA ASN A 77 -11.84 17.66 -17.09
C ASN A 77 -11.40 18.90 -16.29
N ASP A 78 -10.10 19.12 -16.14
CA ASP A 78 -9.49 20.22 -15.37
C ASP A 78 -10.00 20.35 -13.91
N LEU A 79 -10.38 19.22 -13.28
CA LEU A 79 -10.99 19.24 -11.95
C LEU A 79 -9.94 19.32 -10.84
N PRO A 80 -10.07 20.25 -9.87
CA PRO A 80 -9.11 20.40 -8.78
C PRO A 80 -9.19 19.24 -7.78
N VAL A 81 -8.06 18.96 -7.14
CA VAL A 81 -8.07 18.20 -5.89
C VAL A 81 -8.64 19.07 -4.78
N THR A 82 -9.49 18.48 -3.97
CA THR A 82 -9.98 19.03 -2.69
C THR A 82 -9.62 18.09 -1.55
N PRO A 83 -9.68 18.53 -0.28
CA PRO A 83 -9.52 17.64 0.87
C PRO A 83 -10.46 16.43 0.87
N GLU A 84 -11.65 16.58 0.30
CA GLU A 84 -12.70 15.55 0.19
C GLU A 84 -12.57 14.66 -1.06
N THR A 85 -11.61 14.95 -1.95
CA THR A 85 -11.37 14.11 -3.14
C THR A 85 -11.01 12.69 -2.72
N TYR A 86 -11.64 11.69 -3.35
CA TYR A 86 -11.39 10.28 -3.04
C TYR A 86 -10.15 9.77 -3.76
N PHE A 87 -9.26 9.14 -2.99
CA PHE A 87 -8.10 8.42 -3.48
C PHE A 87 -8.15 6.97 -2.99
N ARG A 88 -7.51 6.06 -3.72
CA ARG A 88 -7.28 4.71 -3.22
C ARG A 88 -6.19 4.79 -2.15
N LEU A 89 -6.49 4.29 -0.95
CA LEU A 89 -5.56 4.27 0.17
C LEU A 89 -4.43 3.27 -0.03
N ALA A 90 -4.63 2.27 -0.90
CA ALA A 90 -3.69 1.17 -1.08
C ALA A 90 -3.34 0.58 0.31
N SER A 91 -2.09 0.19 0.51
CA SER A 91 -1.67 -0.53 1.71
C SER A 91 -1.87 0.17 3.06
N THR A 92 -2.22 1.46 3.15
CA THR A 92 -2.63 2.04 4.44
C THR A 92 -3.96 1.44 4.93
N THR A 93 -4.73 0.81 4.05
CA THR A 93 -5.89 -0.04 4.35
C THR A 93 -5.58 -1.13 5.38
N LYS A 94 -4.35 -1.63 5.42
CA LYS A 94 -3.93 -2.70 6.34
C LYS A 94 -4.14 -2.34 7.81
N ALA A 95 -3.99 -1.07 8.18
CA ALA A 95 -4.27 -0.59 9.52
C ALA A 95 -5.76 -0.77 9.91
N PHE A 96 -6.69 -0.61 8.97
CA PHE A 96 -8.12 -0.84 9.18
C PHE A 96 -8.43 -2.33 9.36
N THR A 97 -7.79 -3.20 8.59
CA THR A 97 -7.90 -4.67 8.76
C THR A 97 -7.36 -5.12 10.11
N GLY A 98 -6.21 -4.60 10.52
CA GLY A 98 -5.64 -4.82 11.85
C GLY A 98 -6.59 -4.38 12.97
N ALA A 99 -7.18 -3.18 12.85
CA ALA A 99 -8.14 -2.66 13.81
C ALA A 99 -9.44 -3.48 13.84
N SER A 100 -9.87 -4.03 12.70
CA SER A 100 -11.04 -4.91 12.64
C SER A 100 -10.82 -6.19 13.46
N VAL A 101 -9.64 -6.80 13.37
CA VAL A 101 -9.27 -7.94 14.20
C VAL A 101 -9.15 -7.53 15.67
N ALA A 102 -8.59 -6.36 15.97
CA ALA A 102 -8.48 -5.85 17.34
C ALA A 102 -9.86 -5.62 18.00
N MET A 103 -10.84 -5.09 17.26
CA MET A 103 -12.21 -4.94 17.74
C MET A 103 -12.84 -6.29 18.09
N LEU A 104 -12.57 -7.34 17.32
CA LEU A 104 -13.04 -8.69 17.65
C LEU A 104 -12.33 -9.28 18.88
N VAL A 105 -11.07 -8.90 19.13
CA VAL A 105 -10.37 -9.25 20.38
C VAL A 105 -10.98 -8.52 21.57
N ASP A 106 -11.24 -7.22 21.44
CA ASP A 106 -11.87 -6.41 22.48
C ASP A 106 -13.30 -6.91 22.80
N ASP A 107 -14.04 -7.35 21.76
CA ASP A 107 -15.36 -8.00 21.89
C ASP A 107 -15.28 -9.42 22.53
N GLY A 108 -14.07 -9.95 22.78
CA GLY A 108 -13.85 -11.28 23.34
C GLY A 108 -14.17 -12.44 22.38
N LYS A 109 -14.32 -12.16 21.08
CA LYS A 109 -14.66 -13.16 20.05
C LYS A 109 -13.48 -14.00 19.59
N LEU A 110 -12.26 -13.48 19.71
CA LEU A 110 -11.02 -14.19 19.38
C LEU A 110 -9.86 -13.71 20.26
N GLN A 111 -8.75 -14.47 20.25
CA GLN A 111 -7.48 -14.04 20.82
C GLN A 111 -6.42 -13.90 19.72
N TRP A 112 -5.49 -12.94 19.86
CA TRP A 112 -4.38 -12.73 18.92
C TRP A 112 -3.57 -13.98 18.59
N ARG A 113 -3.47 -14.92 19.55
CA ARG A 113 -2.70 -16.17 19.45
C ARG A 113 -3.55 -17.40 19.16
N ASP A 114 -4.85 -17.25 18.92
CA ASP A 114 -5.64 -18.34 18.38
C ASP A 114 -5.07 -18.78 17.03
N ARG A 115 -5.28 -20.07 16.71
CA ARG A 115 -4.89 -20.61 15.40
C ARG A 115 -5.84 -20.13 14.31
N VAL A 116 -5.31 -19.79 13.15
CA VAL A 116 -6.13 -19.37 11.99
C VAL A 116 -7.12 -20.47 11.60
N THR A 117 -6.67 -21.72 11.61
CA THR A 117 -7.48 -22.91 11.26
C THR A 117 -8.69 -23.15 12.16
N ARG A 118 -8.75 -22.49 13.34
CA ARG A 118 -9.94 -22.53 14.20
C ARG A 118 -11.13 -21.82 13.56
N TYR A 119 -10.88 -20.79 12.76
CA TYR A 119 -11.89 -19.90 12.17
C TYR A 119 -11.95 -20.00 10.65
N LEU A 120 -10.86 -20.46 10.01
CA LEU A 120 -10.75 -20.73 8.58
C LEU A 120 -10.15 -22.13 8.37
N PRO A 121 -10.96 -23.22 8.48
CA PRO A 121 -10.46 -24.60 8.41
C PRO A 121 -9.75 -24.96 7.09
N GLU A 122 -10.04 -24.23 6.02
CA GLU A 122 -9.44 -24.38 4.69
C GLU A 122 -8.05 -23.74 4.56
N PHE A 123 -7.65 -22.89 5.52
CA PHE A 123 -6.32 -22.27 5.54
C PHE A 123 -5.23 -23.34 5.63
N ALA A 124 -4.32 -23.33 4.66
CA ALA A 124 -3.17 -24.21 4.65
C ALA A 124 -1.97 -23.51 4.01
N MET A 125 -0.82 -23.67 4.66
CA MET A 125 0.50 -23.37 4.13
C MET A 125 1.12 -24.66 3.57
N GLN A 126 2.16 -24.55 2.74
CA GLN A 126 2.82 -25.71 2.15
C GLN A 126 3.32 -26.73 3.20
N ASP A 127 3.83 -26.25 4.33
CA ASP A 127 4.22 -27.08 5.47
C ASP A 127 3.03 -27.27 6.44
N PRO A 128 2.58 -28.51 6.71
CA PRO A 128 1.52 -28.81 7.67
C PRO A 128 1.81 -28.35 9.10
N TRP A 129 3.09 -28.31 9.52
CA TRP A 129 3.47 -27.78 10.83
C TRP A 129 3.20 -26.28 10.90
N VAL A 130 3.59 -25.52 9.87
CA VAL A 130 3.33 -24.08 9.79
C VAL A 130 1.82 -23.82 9.79
N THR A 131 1.04 -24.61 9.03
CA THR A 131 -0.42 -24.53 9.02
C THR A 131 -1.02 -24.66 10.42
N ARG A 132 -0.62 -25.68 11.18
CA ARG A 132 -1.12 -25.93 12.54
C ARG A 132 -0.68 -24.83 13.52
N GLU A 133 0.51 -24.27 13.35
CA GLU A 133 1.09 -23.30 14.26
C GLU A 133 0.77 -21.83 13.91
N PHE A 134 0.14 -21.57 12.76
CA PHE A 134 -0.15 -20.21 12.30
C PHE A 134 -1.16 -19.52 13.22
N GLN A 135 -0.77 -18.40 13.81
CA GLN A 135 -1.61 -17.60 14.70
C GLN A 135 -2.22 -16.42 13.94
N ILE A 136 -3.35 -15.92 14.43
CA ILE A 136 -4.03 -14.75 13.82
C ILE A 136 -3.08 -13.55 13.71
N ILE A 137 -2.25 -13.30 14.73
CA ILE A 137 -1.27 -12.21 14.69
C ILE A 137 -0.22 -12.36 13.57
N ASP A 138 0.08 -13.59 13.13
CA ASP A 138 1.04 -13.83 12.06
C ASP A 138 0.51 -13.36 10.69
N LEU A 139 -0.82 -13.34 10.50
CA LEU A 139 -1.45 -12.80 9.28
C LEU A 139 -1.17 -11.30 9.10
N LEU A 140 -0.97 -10.60 10.22
CA LEU A 140 -0.92 -9.14 10.26
C LEU A 140 0.50 -8.59 10.43
N THR A 141 1.51 -9.46 10.59
CA THR A 141 2.88 -9.07 10.98
C THR A 141 3.95 -9.45 9.96
N HIS A 142 3.57 -9.90 8.76
CA HIS A 142 4.47 -10.14 7.60
C HIS A 142 5.62 -11.11 7.90
N ARG A 143 5.33 -12.24 8.54
CA ARG A 143 6.35 -13.21 8.98
C ARG A 143 5.97 -14.66 8.69
N SER A 144 5.24 -14.87 7.59
CA SER A 144 4.71 -16.18 7.18
C SER A 144 5.77 -17.18 6.71
N GLY A 145 6.99 -16.73 6.44
CA GLY A 145 8.06 -17.52 5.81
C GLY A 145 8.02 -17.52 4.27
N LEU A 146 6.94 -16.99 3.67
CA LEU A 146 6.86 -16.79 2.21
C LEU A 146 7.79 -15.67 1.76
N VAL A 147 8.11 -15.63 0.47
CA VAL A 147 8.78 -14.47 -0.15
C VAL A 147 7.85 -13.26 -0.16
N SER A 148 8.42 -12.06 -0.11
CA SER A 148 7.67 -10.82 -0.27
C SER A 148 6.87 -10.82 -1.58
N GLY A 149 5.57 -10.54 -1.51
CA GLY A 149 4.66 -10.54 -2.66
C GLY A 149 4.24 -11.92 -3.15
N ALA A 150 4.54 -13.02 -2.43
CA ALA A 150 4.05 -14.34 -2.80
C ALA A 150 2.51 -14.36 -2.93
N GLY A 151 2.02 -14.83 -4.07
CA GLY A 151 0.59 -14.90 -4.40
C GLY A 151 -0.02 -13.61 -4.95
N ASP A 152 0.74 -12.51 -5.06
CA ASP A 152 0.24 -11.23 -5.56
C ASP A 152 -0.26 -11.29 -7.01
N SER A 153 0.21 -12.25 -7.82
CA SER A 153 -0.29 -12.45 -9.19
C SER A 153 -1.75 -12.96 -9.23
N MET A 154 -2.34 -13.38 -8.10
CA MET A 154 -3.80 -13.59 -8.00
C MET A 154 -4.57 -12.28 -7.83
N LEU A 155 -3.89 -11.17 -7.51
CA LEU A 155 -4.50 -9.88 -7.20
C LEU A 155 -4.33 -8.90 -8.36
N TRP A 156 -3.13 -8.88 -8.94
CA TRP A 156 -2.74 -7.92 -9.97
C TRP A 156 -2.11 -8.63 -11.18
N PRO A 157 -2.20 -8.01 -12.37
CA PRO A 157 -2.92 -6.78 -12.68
C PRO A 157 -4.45 -6.95 -12.65
N GLU A 158 -5.16 -5.93 -12.18
CA GLU A 158 -6.64 -5.94 -12.19
C GLU A 158 -7.22 -5.90 -13.63
N PRO A 159 -8.46 -6.39 -13.84
CA PRO A 159 -9.27 -7.13 -12.87
C PRO A 159 -8.75 -8.56 -12.66
N SER A 160 -8.86 -9.05 -11.43
CA SER A 160 -8.59 -10.45 -11.09
C SER A 160 -9.87 -11.29 -11.18
N GLY A 161 -9.76 -12.49 -11.75
CA GLY A 161 -10.80 -13.51 -11.77
C GLY A 161 -10.74 -14.49 -10.60
N PHE A 162 -9.87 -14.27 -9.61
CA PHE A 162 -9.79 -15.09 -8.41
C PHE A 162 -10.82 -14.69 -7.36
N THR A 163 -11.32 -15.67 -6.61
CA THR A 163 -12.07 -15.41 -5.38
C THR A 163 -11.13 -15.39 -4.16
N ARG A 164 -11.57 -14.80 -3.05
CA ARG A 164 -10.81 -14.82 -1.79
C ARG A 164 -10.61 -16.23 -1.23
N SER A 165 -11.61 -17.10 -1.38
CA SER A 165 -11.50 -18.52 -1.02
C SER A 165 -10.43 -19.23 -1.83
N GLU A 166 -10.34 -18.96 -3.14
CA GLU A 166 -9.25 -19.50 -3.97
C GLU A 166 -7.89 -18.97 -3.54
N ILE A 167 -7.76 -17.67 -3.20
CA ILE A 167 -6.52 -17.10 -2.68
C ILE A 167 -6.07 -17.81 -1.41
N ILE A 168 -6.97 -18.02 -0.46
CA ILE A 168 -6.67 -18.71 0.81
C ILE A 168 -6.30 -20.18 0.54
N HIS A 169 -7.06 -20.87 -0.32
CA HIS A 169 -6.76 -22.24 -0.69
C HIS A 169 -5.36 -22.36 -1.30
N ASN A 170 -5.01 -21.44 -2.19
CA ASN A 170 -3.79 -21.48 -2.99
C ASN A 170 -2.50 -21.24 -2.19
N LEU A 171 -2.59 -20.70 -0.97
CA LEU A 171 -1.43 -20.52 -0.08
C LEU A 171 -0.61 -21.81 0.13
N ARG A 172 -1.26 -22.98 0.04
CA ARG A 172 -0.63 -24.30 0.19
C ARG A 172 0.38 -24.63 -0.92
N TYR A 173 0.32 -23.94 -2.06
CA TYR A 173 1.19 -24.16 -3.20
C TYR A 173 2.36 -23.17 -3.26
N LEU A 174 2.38 -22.15 -2.40
CA LEU A 174 3.42 -21.14 -2.38
C LEU A 174 4.62 -21.62 -1.57
N THR A 175 5.82 -21.49 -2.13
CA THR A 175 7.03 -22.03 -1.52
C THR A 175 7.58 -21.05 -0.46
N PRO A 176 7.86 -21.49 0.77
CA PRO A 176 8.58 -20.66 1.75
C PRO A 176 10.00 -20.31 1.26
N GLN A 177 10.47 -19.10 1.56
CA GLN A 177 11.87 -18.69 1.35
C GLN A 177 12.66 -18.69 2.66
N SER A 178 11.97 -18.50 3.79
CA SER A 178 12.57 -18.49 5.11
C SER A 178 11.81 -19.37 6.08
N SER A 179 12.37 -19.55 7.28
CA SER A 179 11.68 -20.27 8.34
C SER A 179 10.46 -19.46 8.81
N PHE A 180 9.43 -20.15 9.26
CA PHE A 180 8.24 -19.49 9.79
C PHE A 180 8.63 -18.56 10.96
N ARG A 181 8.20 -17.30 10.88
CA ARG A 181 8.51 -16.19 11.80
C ARG A 181 9.97 -15.73 11.85
N SER A 182 10.89 -16.23 11.02
CA SER A 182 12.31 -15.81 11.09
C SER A 182 12.56 -14.43 10.49
N ASP A 183 11.87 -14.11 9.40
CA ASP A 183 12.14 -12.91 8.60
C ASP A 183 10.87 -12.12 8.29
N TYR A 184 11.05 -10.83 8.05
CA TYR A 184 10.03 -9.98 7.47
C TYR A 184 9.91 -10.24 5.96
N ALA A 185 8.69 -10.54 5.51
CA ALA A 185 8.33 -10.63 4.11
C ALA A 185 6.91 -10.11 3.90
N TYR A 186 6.79 -9.01 3.15
CA TYR A 186 5.52 -8.31 2.97
C TYR A 186 4.51 -9.17 2.21
N SER A 187 3.28 -9.30 2.72
CA SER A 187 2.25 -10.13 2.11
C SER A 187 0.90 -9.42 2.07
N ASN A 188 0.33 -9.32 0.86
CA ASN A 188 -1.04 -8.85 0.67
C ASN A 188 -2.05 -9.97 0.93
N VAL A 189 -1.76 -11.19 0.47
CA VAL A 189 -2.66 -12.35 0.61
C VAL A 189 -2.93 -12.72 2.07
N MET A 190 -1.98 -12.48 2.98
CA MET A 190 -2.20 -12.67 4.43
C MET A 190 -3.19 -11.65 5.01
N TYR A 191 -3.18 -10.41 4.51
CA TYR A 191 -4.17 -9.39 4.91
C TYR A 191 -5.55 -9.66 4.32
N ILE A 192 -5.64 -10.23 3.12
CA ILE A 192 -6.91 -10.72 2.56
C ILE A 192 -7.48 -11.86 3.40
N THR A 193 -6.61 -12.80 3.80
CA THR A 193 -6.96 -13.89 4.72
C THR A 193 -7.46 -13.34 6.06
N ALA A 194 -6.84 -12.29 6.60
CA ALA A 194 -7.32 -11.62 7.80
C ALA A 194 -8.69 -10.93 7.60
N GLY A 195 -8.99 -10.41 6.41
CA GLY A 195 -10.31 -9.91 6.05
C GLY A 195 -11.38 -11.00 6.10
N GLU A 196 -11.10 -12.17 5.50
CA GLU A 196 -12.02 -13.31 5.53
C GLU A 196 -12.17 -13.92 6.92
N LEU A 197 -11.13 -13.85 7.76
CA LEU A 197 -11.21 -14.19 9.17
C LEU A 197 -12.21 -13.30 9.91
N VAL A 198 -12.17 -11.98 9.68
CA VAL A 198 -13.16 -11.04 10.23
C VAL A 198 -14.57 -11.40 9.74
N ALA A 199 -14.72 -11.75 8.46
CA ALA A 199 -16.01 -12.12 7.91
C ALA A 199 -16.58 -13.40 8.54
N SER A 200 -15.75 -14.44 8.69
CA SER A 200 -16.11 -15.71 9.32
C SER A 200 -16.57 -15.54 10.78
N ILE A 201 -15.94 -14.64 11.54
CA ILE A 201 -16.24 -14.45 12.98
C ILE A 201 -17.42 -13.48 13.22
N SER A 202 -17.65 -12.56 12.30
CA SER A 202 -18.67 -11.52 12.44
C SER A 202 -19.97 -11.81 11.69
N ASP A 203 -20.01 -12.86 10.87
CA ASP A 203 -21.12 -13.22 9.97
C ASP A 203 -21.50 -12.09 8.99
N GLN A 204 -20.54 -11.25 8.61
CA GLN A 204 -20.71 -10.16 7.64
C GLN A 204 -19.42 -9.89 6.85
N PRO A 205 -19.49 -9.47 5.58
CA PRO A 205 -18.29 -9.12 4.80
C PRO A 205 -17.39 -8.10 5.51
N TRP A 206 -16.07 -8.22 5.30
CA TRP A 206 -15.09 -7.30 5.90
C TRP A 206 -15.40 -5.83 5.58
N GLU A 207 -15.86 -5.55 4.36
CA GLU A 207 -16.23 -4.23 3.89
C GLU A 207 -17.36 -3.62 4.73
N GLU A 208 -18.40 -4.41 4.99
CA GLU A 208 -19.52 -4.00 5.84
C GLU A 208 -19.07 -3.85 7.29
N PHE A 209 -18.14 -4.70 7.76
CA PHE A 209 -17.59 -4.60 9.11
C PHE A 209 -16.84 -3.29 9.29
N VAL A 210 -15.94 -2.93 8.38
CA VAL A 210 -15.20 -1.67 8.43
C VAL A 210 -16.16 -0.48 8.34
N ALA A 211 -17.13 -0.50 7.42
CA ALA A 211 -18.11 0.57 7.28
C ALA A 211 -18.91 0.79 8.58
N LYS A 212 -19.38 -0.29 9.20
CA LYS A 212 -20.23 -0.24 10.41
C LYS A 212 -19.45 0.05 11.69
N ARG A 213 -18.27 -0.57 11.86
CA ARG A 213 -17.54 -0.58 13.14
C ARG A 213 -16.44 0.48 13.20
N ILE A 214 -15.98 1.00 12.05
CA ILE A 214 -14.92 2.01 11.99
C ILE A 214 -15.42 3.29 11.35
N PHE A 215 -15.94 3.24 10.11
CA PHE A 215 -16.28 4.47 9.40
C PHE A 215 -17.46 5.20 10.04
N ALA A 216 -18.56 4.51 10.33
CA ALA A 216 -19.72 5.16 10.94
C ALA A 216 -19.42 5.78 12.32
N PRO A 217 -18.72 5.10 13.27
CA PRO A 217 -18.37 5.71 14.56
C PRO A 217 -17.35 6.86 14.48
N LEU A 218 -16.58 6.94 13.38
CA LEU A 218 -15.66 8.06 13.13
C LEU A 218 -16.26 9.11 12.19
N ASP A 219 -17.52 8.97 11.79
CA ASP A 219 -18.16 9.83 10.79
C ASP A 219 -17.33 9.95 9.49
N MET A 220 -16.76 8.85 9.02
CA MET A 220 -15.96 8.82 7.79
C MET A 220 -16.83 8.48 6.59
N SER A 221 -16.81 9.31 5.55
CA SER A 221 -17.49 9.05 4.27
C SER A 221 -16.61 8.23 3.32
N CYS A 222 -16.06 7.12 3.80
CA CYS A 222 -15.12 6.28 3.06
C CYS A 222 -15.74 4.94 2.64
N PHE A 223 -15.13 4.29 1.64
CA PHE A 223 -15.68 3.08 1.01
C PHE A 223 -14.66 1.95 1.09
N ALA A 224 -15.00 0.87 1.79
CA ALA A 224 -14.16 -0.33 1.90
C ALA A 224 -14.42 -1.33 0.77
N GLY A 225 -15.64 -1.31 0.20
CA GLY A 225 -16.07 -2.13 -0.92
C GLY A 225 -16.63 -1.27 -2.04
N ASP A 226 -17.88 -1.54 -2.40
CA ASP A 226 -18.58 -0.83 -3.48
C ASP A 226 -18.70 0.67 -3.19
N MET A 227 -18.57 1.46 -4.26
CA MET A 227 -18.68 2.91 -4.22
C MET A 227 -19.84 3.37 -5.10
N PRO A 228 -20.79 4.17 -4.56
CA PRO A 228 -21.93 4.65 -5.34
C PRO A 228 -21.48 5.49 -6.56
N PRO A 229 -22.09 5.30 -7.75
CA PRO A 229 -21.68 6.01 -8.97
C PRO A 229 -21.61 7.53 -8.84
N GLU A 230 -22.52 8.14 -8.06
CA GLU A 230 -22.54 9.58 -7.83
C GLU A 230 -21.32 10.08 -7.06
N LYS A 231 -20.71 9.24 -6.22
CA LYS A 231 -19.50 9.58 -5.46
C LYS A 231 -18.24 9.50 -6.33
N LEU A 232 -18.26 8.72 -7.41
CA LEU A 232 -17.13 8.61 -8.35
C LEU A 232 -16.81 9.94 -9.06
N THR A 233 -17.76 10.87 -9.13
CA THR A 233 -17.55 12.23 -9.67
C THR A 233 -16.51 13.05 -8.89
N ASN A 234 -16.22 12.63 -7.65
CA ASN A 234 -15.20 13.23 -6.78
C ASN A 234 -14.00 12.31 -6.55
N ALA A 235 -13.87 11.21 -7.30
CA ALA A 235 -12.71 10.34 -7.26
C ALA A 235 -11.59 10.86 -8.15
N ALA A 236 -10.35 10.80 -7.67
CA ALA A 236 -9.20 11.15 -8.49
C ALA A 236 -8.98 10.10 -9.59
N VAL A 237 -8.66 10.55 -10.79
CA VAL A 237 -8.16 9.69 -11.88
C VAL A 237 -6.72 9.32 -11.58
N SER A 238 -6.38 8.05 -11.75
CA SER A 238 -5.04 7.51 -11.51
C SER A 238 -4.10 7.78 -12.68
N TYR A 239 -2.87 8.24 -12.43
CA TYR A 239 -1.92 8.60 -13.49
C TYR A 239 -0.51 7.98 -13.35
N GLY A 240 0.05 7.62 -14.50
CA GLY A 240 1.46 7.26 -14.67
C GLY A 240 2.19 8.32 -15.48
N HIS A 241 3.52 8.24 -15.52
CA HIS A 241 4.37 9.09 -16.35
C HIS A 241 5.43 8.23 -17.05
N ASN A 242 5.74 8.57 -18.30
CA ASN A 242 7.00 8.19 -18.94
C ASN A 242 7.41 9.27 -19.95
N ASP A 243 8.71 9.37 -20.23
CA ASP A 243 9.26 10.48 -21.02
C ASP A 243 8.74 10.54 -22.47
N LYS A 244 8.28 9.41 -23.02
CA LYS A 244 7.75 9.34 -24.39
C LYS A 244 6.31 9.79 -24.50
N ARG A 245 5.48 9.49 -23.49
CA ARG A 245 4.02 9.70 -23.49
C ARG A 245 3.61 10.91 -22.63
N GLY A 246 4.48 11.36 -21.74
CA GLY A 246 4.12 12.27 -20.65
C GLY A 246 3.21 11.58 -19.64
N ILE A 247 2.35 12.37 -18.99
CA ILE A 247 1.38 11.87 -18.00
C ILE A 247 0.22 11.17 -18.72
N TYR A 248 -0.15 9.96 -18.28
CA TYR A 248 -1.22 9.16 -18.87
C TYR A 248 -2.10 8.46 -17.83
N PRO A 249 -3.40 8.25 -18.09
CA PRO A 249 -4.30 7.59 -17.14
C PRO A 249 -4.00 6.10 -17.01
N VAL A 250 -4.13 5.57 -15.78
CA VAL A 250 -3.89 4.17 -15.40
C VAL A 250 -5.21 3.46 -15.11
N VAL A 251 -6.01 3.28 -16.16
CA VAL A 251 -7.41 2.78 -16.08
C VAL A 251 -7.59 1.54 -15.20
N ARG A 252 -6.64 0.60 -15.21
CA ARG A 252 -6.75 -0.67 -14.47
C ARG A 252 -6.86 -0.53 -12.95
N ASN A 253 -6.33 0.56 -12.37
CA ASN A 253 -6.34 0.78 -10.92
C ASN A 253 -7.39 1.82 -10.50
N GLN A 254 -8.13 2.38 -11.47
CA GLN A 254 -9.11 3.42 -11.24
C GLN A 254 -10.14 2.99 -10.20
N ILE A 255 -10.55 3.91 -9.32
CA ILE A 255 -11.65 3.66 -8.39
C ILE A 255 -12.92 3.43 -9.23
N GLY A 256 -13.54 2.26 -9.06
CA GLY A 256 -14.76 1.85 -9.74
C GLY A 256 -15.91 1.64 -8.77
N VAL A 257 -17.05 1.17 -9.32
CA VAL A 257 -18.27 0.93 -8.54
C VAL A 257 -18.15 -0.32 -7.66
N THR A 258 -17.47 -1.35 -8.15
CA THR A 258 -17.38 -2.65 -7.48
C THR A 258 -16.11 -2.75 -6.64
N GLY A 259 -16.23 -3.36 -5.47
CA GLY A 259 -15.12 -3.76 -4.62
C GLY A 259 -14.16 -4.73 -5.31
N ILE A 260 -12.96 -4.86 -4.75
CA ILE A 260 -11.88 -5.66 -5.32
C ILE A 260 -11.55 -6.85 -4.41
N VAL A 261 -11.03 -7.94 -4.99
CA VAL A 261 -10.65 -9.13 -4.22
C VAL A 261 -9.62 -8.81 -3.12
N SER A 262 -8.77 -7.79 -3.36
CA SER A 262 -7.73 -7.32 -2.45
C SER A 262 -8.19 -6.25 -1.44
N ALA A 263 -9.50 -6.08 -1.23
CA ALA A 263 -10.05 -4.97 -0.43
C ALA A 263 -9.38 -4.81 0.94
N ALA A 264 -9.27 -5.89 1.72
CA ALA A 264 -8.65 -5.88 3.05
C ALA A 264 -7.12 -5.61 3.05
N ALA A 265 -6.45 -5.69 1.90
CA ALA A 265 -5.03 -5.37 1.77
C ALA A 265 -4.79 -3.96 1.21
N GLY A 266 -5.73 -3.41 0.43
CA GLY A 266 -5.49 -2.12 -0.23
C GLY A 266 -6.67 -1.42 -0.90
N GLY A 267 -7.91 -1.88 -0.72
CA GLY A 267 -9.04 -1.44 -1.55
C GLY A 267 -9.77 -0.19 -1.07
N ILE A 268 -9.54 0.30 0.16
CA ILE A 268 -10.30 1.43 0.69
C ILE A 268 -10.12 2.67 -0.21
N ALA A 269 -11.22 3.30 -0.57
CA ALA A 269 -11.26 4.64 -1.15
C ALA A 269 -11.69 5.64 -0.06
N CYS A 270 -10.91 6.68 0.16
CA CYS A 270 -11.13 7.65 1.24
C CYS A 270 -10.51 9.01 0.88
N ASN A 271 -10.71 10.01 1.73
CA ASN A 271 -10.26 11.39 1.52
C ASN A 271 -9.43 11.89 2.70
N ALA A 272 -8.74 13.04 2.54
CA ALA A 272 -7.84 13.55 3.56
C ALA A 272 -8.60 14.03 4.82
N THR A 273 -9.77 14.66 4.64
CA THR A 273 -10.63 15.14 5.73
C THR A 273 -10.99 14.01 6.69
N ASP A 274 -11.47 12.89 6.17
CA ASP A 274 -11.90 11.74 6.97
C ASP A 274 -10.72 10.92 7.52
N MET A 275 -9.63 10.82 6.77
CA MET A 275 -8.41 10.18 7.26
C MET A 275 -7.78 10.91 8.45
N LEU A 276 -7.98 12.23 8.60
CA LEU A 276 -7.57 12.94 9.82
C LEU A 276 -8.38 12.52 11.06
N LYS A 277 -9.66 12.13 10.90
CA LYS A 277 -10.47 11.57 11.99
C LYS A 277 -9.90 10.21 12.43
N TRP A 278 -9.47 9.39 11.47
CA TRP A 278 -8.75 8.14 11.73
C TRP A 278 -7.44 8.38 12.49
N VAL A 279 -6.62 9.33 12.05
CA VAL A 279 -5.35 9.68 12.73
C VAL A 279 -5.60 10.23 14.14
N GLN A 280 -6.62 11.06 14.32
CA GLN A 280 -7.00 11.58 15.64
C GLN A 280 -7.37 10.43 16.60
N MET A 281 -8.05 9.39 16.12
CA MET A 281 -8.39 8.23 16.94
C MET A 281 -7.15 7.51 17.48
N TRP A 282 -6.11 7.36 16.65
CA TRP A 282 -4.82 6.79 17.08
C TRP A 282 -4.12 7.67 18.12
N LEU A 283 -4.06 8.98 17.88
CA LEU A 283 -3.49 9.94 18.84
C LEU A 283 -4.27 9.96 20.17
N ASN A 284 -5.58 9.71 20.12
CA ASN A 284 -6.46 9.63 21.29
C ASN A 284 -6.54 8.24 21.93
N LYS A 285 -5.60 7.33 21.63
CA LYS A 285 -5.53 5.97 22.19
C LYS A 285 -6.85 5.21 22.03
N GLY A 286 -7.35 5.15 20.80
CA GLY A 286 -8.53 4.34 20.48
C GLY A 286 -9.86 5.07 20.62
N LYS A 287 -9.89 6.36 20.98
CA LYS A 287 -11.13 7.15 21.12
C LYS A 287 -11.39 7.98 19.87
N SER A 288 -12.63 7.95 19.37
CA SER A 288 -13.08 8.85 18.31
C SER A 288 -12.98 10.33 18.75
N PRO A 289 -13.08 11.29 17.80
CA PRO A 289 -13.08 12.72 18.13
C PRO A 289 -14.17 13.16 19.12
N ASP A 290 -15.31 12.46 19.18
CA ASP A 290 -16.41 12.70 20.13
C ASP A 290 -16.29 11.92 21.44
N GLY A 291 -15.22 11.13 21.62
CA GLY A 291 -14.88 10.47 22.88
C GLY A 291 -15.35 9.03 23.02
N ASN A 292 -16.03 8.45 22.02
CA ASN A 292 -16.41 7.05 22.02
C ASN A 292 -15.17 6.15 21.91
N GLN A 293 -15.09 5.09 22.73
CA GLN A 293 -13.99 4.13 22.68
C GLN A 293 -14.22 3.14 21.53
N LEU A 294 -13.33 3.13 20.54
CA LEU A 294 -13.34 2.17 19.42
C LEU A 294 -12.41 0.98 19.66
N LEU A 295 -11.24 1.23 20.25
CA LEU A 295 -10.23 0.21 20.56
C LEU A 295 -9.73 0.39 21.98
N THR A 296 -9.55 -0.66 22.76
CA THR A 296 -9.00 -0.54 24.12
C THR A 296 -7.52 -0.14 24.10
N ASP A 297 -7.03 0.48 25.19
CA ASP A 297 -5.60 0.79 25.37
C ASP A 297 -4.72 -0.45 25.14
N LYS A 298 -5.16 -1.61 25.65
CA LYS A 298 -4.46 -2.90 25.46
C LYS A 298 -4.35 -3.30 23.98
N SER A 299 -5.41 -3.08 23.21
CA SER A 299 -5.41 -3.36 21.77
C SER A 299 -4.52 -2.38 21.01
N ILE A 300 -4.55 -1.08 21.35
CA ILE A 300 -3.62 -0.08 20.80
C ILE A 300 -2.17 -0.47 21.08
N ASP A 301 -1.83 -0.78 22.34
CA ASP A 301 -0.48 -1.20 22.73
C ASP A 301 -0.03 -2.46 21.98
N THR A 302 -0.94 -3.43 21.83
CA THR A 302 -0.65 -4.65 21.06
C THR A 302 -0.40 -4.33 19.58
N MET A 303 -1.23 -3.48 18.97
CA MET A 303 -1.09 -3.13 17.56
C MET A 303 0.18 -2.33 17.26
N LEU A 304 0.61 -1.49 18.20
CA LEU A 304 1.79 -0.62 18.07
C LEU A 304 3.07 -1.21 18.68
N SER A 305 3.02 -2.47 19.13
CA SER A 305 4.21 -3.22 19.56
C SER A 305 5.03 -3.71 18.36
N ALA A 306 6.35 -3.82 18.56
CA ALA A 306 7.25 -4.39 17.57
C ALA A 306 7.07 -5.92 17.48
N HIS A 307 6.38 -6.40 16.44
CA HIS A 307 6.14 -7.83 16.22
C HIS A 307 7.15 -8.47 15.27
N THR A 308 7.67 -7.68 14.32
CA THR A 308 8.64 -8.14 13.33
C THR A 308 9.70 -7.06 13.14
N VAL A 309 10.98 -7.40 13.33
CA VAL A 309 12.10 -6.46 13.15
C VAL A 309 12.29 -6.17 11.67
N LEU A 310 12.56 -4.91 11.34
CA LEU A 310 12.90 -4.48 9.98
C LEU A 310 14.36 -4.02 9.95
N SER A 311 15.01 -4.15 8.79
CA SER A 311 16.33 -3.58 8.57
C SER A 311 16.30 -2.05 8.58
N VAL A 312 17.37 -1.47 9.11
CA VAL A 312 17.66 -0.03 9.00
C VAL A 312 18.73 0.14 7.93
N ASP A 313 18.38 0.74 6.80
CA ASP A 313 19.31 1.00 5.71
C ASP A 313 20.10 2.30 5.90
N ASP A 314 21.02 2.61 4.98
CA ASP A 314 21.87 3.79 5.11
C ASP A 314 21.09 5.09 4.89
N THR A 315 20.01 5.07 4.10
CA THR A 315 19.14 6.23 3.90
C THR A 315 18.31 6.52 5.15
N ASP A 316 17.80 5.48 5.83
CA ASP A 316 17.14 5.61 7.13
C ASP A 316 18.05 6.28 8.19
N LYS A 317 19.34 5.93 8.20
CA LYS A 317 20.32 6.52 9.12
C LYS A 317 20.64 7.95 8.75
N GLU A 318 20.93 8.21 7.47
CA GLU A 318 21.37 9.51 6.99
C GLU A 318 20.25 10.56 7.07
N TRP A 319 19.03 10.21 6.68
CA TRP A 319 17.93 11.19 6.57
C TRP A 319 17.13 11.32 7.86
N ASP A 320 17.00 10.22 8.60
CA ASP A 320 16.07 10.12 9.72
C ASP A 320 16.76 9.85 11.06
N HIS A 321 18.08 9.64 11.08
CA HIS A 321 18.83 9.23 12.28
C HIS A 321 18.24 7.97 12.94
N THR A 322 17.66 7.11 12.12
CA THR A 322 16.90 5.95 12.58
C THR A 322 17.81 4.95 13.30
N LEU A 323 17.47 4.60 14.54
CA LEU A 323 18.17 3.55 15.30
C LEU A 323 17.52 2.17 15.20
N PHE A 324 16.19 2.11 15.10
CA PHE A 324 15.46 0.86 14.99
C PHE A 324 14.21 0.99 14.13
N LYS A 325 13.85 -0.09 13.45
CA LYS A 325 12.61 -0.24 12.68
C LYS A 325 11.95 -1.57 12.99
N ALA A 326 10.63 -1.55 13.06
CA ALA A 326 9.81 -2.73 13.24
C ALA A 326 8.48 -2.60 12.48
N TYR A 327 7.77 -3.72 12.39
CA TYR A 327 6.40 -3.77 11.92
C TYR A 327 5.49 -4.16 13.08
N GLY A 328 4.47 -3.33 13.31
CA GLY A 328 3.33 -3.60 14.18
C GLY A 328 2.17 -4.21 13.39
N ILE A 329 0.96 -4.17 13.93
CA ILE A 329 -0.24 -4.67 13.24
C ILE A 329 -0.76 -3.55 12.32
N GLY A 330 -0.45 -3.67 11.03
CA GLY A 330 -0.87 -2.71 10.00
C GLY A 330 -0.07 -1.40 9.98
N TRP A 331 1.03 -1.32 10.74
CA TRP A 331 1.85 -0.13 10.91
C TRP A 331 3.34 -0.43 10.85
N ARG A 332 4.12 0.47 10.24
CA ARG A 332 5.57 0.55 10.42
C ARG A 332 5.87 1.40 11.65
N LEU A 333 6.87 0.98 12.40
CA LEU A 333 7.35 1.64 13.60
C LEU A 333 8.81 1.98 13.35
N SER A 334 9.18 3.24 13.48
CA SER A 334 10.56 3.70 13.33
C SER A 334 10.89 4.77 14.36
N ASP A 335 12.09 4.69 14.90
CA ASP A 335 12.71 5.85 15.53
C ASP A 335 13.15 6.85 14.46
N VAL A 336 12.83 8.13 14.65
CA VAL A 336 13.25 9.23 13.77
C VAL A 336 13.67 10.39 14.66
N PHE A 337 14.97 10.69 14.72
CA PHE A 337 15.52 11.70 15.62
C PHE A 337 15.08 11.53 17.10
N GLY A 338 14.98 10.29 17.59
CA GLY A 338 14.57 10.01 18.97
C GLY A 338 13.05 9.94 19.17
N HIS A 339 12.25 10.22 18.15
CA HIS A 339 10.79 10.17 18.21
C HIS A 339 10.24 8.89 17.58
N GLN A 340 9.24 8.30 18.21
CA GLN A 340 8.54 7.15 17.64
C GLN A 340 7.58 7.63 16.54
N VAL A 341 7.93 7.36 15.28
CA VAL A 341 7.07 7.59 14.13
C VAL A 341 6.34 6.29 13.79
N ILE A 342 5.01 6.32 13.88
CA ILE A 342 4.14 5.24 13.44
C ILE A 342 3.58 5.64 12.08
N SER A 343 3.80 4.83 11.06
CA SER A 343 3.39 5.18 9.69
C SER A 343 2.99 3.98 8.85
N HIS A 344 2.25 4.22 7.78
CA HIS A 344 2.12 3.26 6.69
C HIS A 344 2.06 4.00 5.36
N THR A 345 2.74 3.44 4.35
CA THR A 345 2.66 3.90 2.97
C THR A 345 1.66 3.07 2.17
N GLY A 346 0.97 3.69 1.24
CA GLY A 346 0.17 3.05 0.22
C GLY A 346 0.74 3.34 -1.16
N THR A 347 0.84 2.31 -2.01
CA THR A 347 1.31 2.46 -3.39
C THR A 347 0.55 1.49 -4.29
N LEU A 348 -0.10 2.05 -5.31
CA LEU A 348 -0.66 1.36 -6.48
C LEU A 348 -0.30 2.24 -7.69
N SER A 349 -0.13 1.69 -8.88
CA SER A 349 0.16 2.57 -10.04
C SER A 349 -0.95 3.62 -10.19
N GLY A 350 -0.57 4.89 -10.11
CA GLY A 350 -1.45 6.05 -10.15
C GLY A 350 -2.16 6.42 -8.85
N TYR A 351 -1.82 5.81 -7.71
CA TYR A 351 -2.18 6.30 -6.39
C TYR A 351 -1.07 6.09 -5.38
N GLN A 352 -0.83 7.10 -4.54
CA GLN A 352 0.00 6.93 -3.36
C GLN A 352 -0.63 7.55 -2.13
N ALA A 353 -0.42 6.88 -1.00
CA ALA A 353 -0.85 7.35 0.31
C ALA A 353 0.32 7.33 1.30
N TYR A 354 0.28 8.23 2.26
CA TYR A 354 1.08 8.20 3.47
C TYR A 354 0.18 8.61 4.63
N VAL A 355 0.19 7.82 5.69
CA VAL A 355 -0.49 8.12 6.94
C VAL A 355 0.53 7.91 8.05
N ALA A 356 0.69 8.90 8.91
CA ALA A 356 1.58 8.80 10.05
C ALA A 356 1.12 9.60 11.24
N PHE A 357 1.61 9.21 12.41
CA PHE A 357 1.45 9.95 13.64
C PHE A 357 2.65 9.73 14.57
N VAL A 358 2.90 10.74 15.40
CA VAL A 358 4.01 10.82 16.33
C VAL A 358 3.41 11.14 17.71
N PRO A 359 3.12 10.12 18.55
CA PRO A 359 2.29 10.28 19.74
C PRO A 359 2.85 11.25 20.79
N ASP A 360 4.17 11.22 21.02
CA ASP A 360 4.85 12.01 22.05
C ASP A 360 4.77 13.53 21.81
N ILE A 361 4.69 13.95 20.54
CA ILE A 361 4.45 15.34 20.14
C ILE A 361 3.03 15.60 19.65
N SER A 362 2.13 14.61 19.75
CA SER A 362 0.72 14.72 19.35
C SER A 362 0.51 15.26 17.93
N ALA A 363 1.33 14.79 16.98
CA ALA A 363 1.29 15.21 15.57
C ALA A 363 0.84 14.07 14.66
N GLY A 364 0.14 14.39 13.57
CA GLY A 364 -0.32 13.42 12.59
C GLY A 364 -0.42 14.01 11.19
N VAL A 365 -0.22 13.16 10.18
CA VAL A 365 -0.10 13.55 8.77
C VAL A 365 -0.84 12.55 7.88
N VAL A 366 -1.55 13.09 6.90
CA VAL A 366 -2.17 12.35 5.80
C VAL A 366 -1.73 12.99 4.48
N ILE A 367 -1.23 12.19 3.55
CA ILE A 367 -0.91 12.60 2.17
C ILE A 367 -1.53 11.58 1.23
N LEU A 368 -2.37 12.03 0.30
CA LEU A 368 -3.00 11.20 -0.72
C LEU A 368 -2.74 11.84 -2.09
N ASN A 369 -2.26 11.09 -3.08
CA ASN A 369 -2.02 11.62 -4.42
C ASN A 369 -2.41 10.62 -5.52
N ASN A 370 -2.56 11.12 -6.74
CA ASN A 370 -2.97 10.35 -7.92
C ASN A 370 -1.85 10.17 -8.97
N GLY A 371 -0.59 10.19 -8.54
CA GLY A 371 0.58 9.97 -9.39
C GLY A 371 1.31 8.66 -9.05
N SER A 372 2.20 8.22 -9.94
CA SER A 372 2.99 6.99 -9.76
C SER A 372 4.40 7.23 -9.22
N ASN A 373 4.94 8.45 -9.32
CA ASN A 373 6.29 8.76 -8.86
C ASN A 373 6.32 8.93 -7.32
N TYR A 374 7.14 8.14 -6.62
CA TYR A 374 7.23 8.17 -5.15
C TYR A 374 7.91 9.42 -4.56
N GLY A 375 8.59 10.20 -5.39
CA GLY A 375 9.29 11.41 -4.98
C GLY A 375 8.35 12.49 -4.47
N ALA A 376 7.17 12.67 -5.09
CA ALA A 376 6.20 13.67 -4.64
C ALA A 376 5.76 13.42 -3.20
N ARG A 377 5.29 12.19 -2.93
CA ARG A 377 4.91 11.77 -1.56
C ARG A 377 6.11 11.86 -0.61
N GLY A 378 7.27 11.34 -1.02
CA GLY A 378 8.46 11.26 -0.18
C GLY A 378 9.00 12.63 0.24
N ALA A 379 9.08 13.58 -0.69
CA ALA A 379 9.59 14.93 -0.43
C ALA A 379 8.66 15.73 0.49
N VAL A 380 7.34 15.67 0.24
CA VAL A 380 6.33 16.34 1.08
C VAL A 380 6.28 15.70 2.48
N MET A 381 6.32 14.37 2.56
CA MET A 381 6.40 13.64 3.82
C MET A 381 7.60 14.09 4.65
N GLN A 382 8.81 14.05 4.08
CA GLN A 382 10.02 14.41 4.82
C GLN A 382 10.01 15.88 5.23
N THR A 383 9.52 16.77 4.35
CA THR A 383 9.32 18.18 4.68
C THR A 383 8.46 18.35 5.93
N ILE A 384 7.28 17.72 5.96
CA ILE A 384 6.35 17.85 7.07
C ILE A 384 6.95 17.26 8.36
N LEU A 385 7.50 16.04 8.29
CA LEU A 385 8.08 15.38 9.47
C LEU A 385 9.24 16.21 10.05
N LYS A 386 10.21 16.66 9.24
CA LYS A 386 11.33 17.46 9.74
C LYS A 386 10.91 18.83 10.26
N GLY A 387 9.85 19.41 9.68
CA GLY A 387 9.26 20.64 10.20
C GLY A 387 8.77 20.52 11.65
N TYR A 388 8.45 19.31 12.12
CA TYR A 388 8.06 19.03 13.51
C TYR A 388 9.17 18.43 14.36
N LEU A 389 9.96 17.49 13.82
CA LEU A 389 10.91 16.69 14.60
C LEU A 389 12.28 17.37 14.77
N THR A 390 12.63 18.31 13.90
CA THR A 390 13.93 18.99 13.89
C THR A 390 13.74 20.48 13.61
N ALA A 391 12.75 21.11 14.26
CA ALA A 391 12.32 22.47 13.93
C ALA A 391 13.46 23.49 14.06
N GLU A 392 14.33 23.33 15.03
CA GLU A 392 15.53 24.14 15.25
C GLU A 392 16.59 24.06 14.14
N GLN A 393 16.50 23.08 13.22
CA GLN A 393 17.43 22.93 12.10
C GLN A 393 16.90 23.61 10.83
N PRO A 394 17.80 24.13 9.96
CA PRO A 394 17.39 24.64 8.65
C PRO A 394 16.68 23.55 7.84
N GLN A 395 15.56 23.91 7.20
CA GLN A 395 14.82 22.97 6.37
C GLN A 395 15.64 22.56 5.14
N GLN A 396 15.84 21.25 4.96
CA GLN A 396 16.45 20.68 3.77
C GLN A 396 15.50 20.74 2.56
N ASN A 397 16.05 20.93 1.36
CA ASN A 397 15.30 20.78 0.12
C ASN A 397 15.09 19.29 -0.21
N TRP A 398 14.01 18.72 0.31
CA TRP A 398 13.67 17.32 0.12
C TRP A 398 13.30 16.97 -1.33
N ILE A 399 12.77 17.92 -2.11
CA ILE A 399 12.50 17.69 -3.54
C ILE A 399 13.81 17.38 -4.26
N LYS A 400 14.84 18.22 -4.07
CA LYS A 400 16.15 18.00 -4.67
C LYS A 400 16.80 16.71 -4.18
N GLN A 401 16.67 16.41 -2.89
CA GLN A 401 17.20 15.18 -2.30
C GLN A 401 16.60 13.93 -2.96
N TYR A 402 15.29 13.92 -3.18
CA TYR A 402 14.60 12.79 -3.85
C TYR A 402 14.92 12.70 -5.34
N GLN A 403 15.16 13.82 -6.05
CA GLN A 403 15.67 13.77 -7.42
C GLN A 403 17.03 13.06 -7.47
N VAL A 404 18.00 13.51 -6.65
CA VAL A 404 19.34 12.91 -6.60
C VAL A 404 19.27 11.43 -6.22
N TYR A 405 18.40 11.08 -5.26
CA TYR A 405 18.18 9.70 -4.88
C TYR A 405 17.62 8.87 -6.04
N GLN A 406 16.60 9.35 -6.76
CA GLN A 406 16.01 8.68 -7.91
C GLN A 406 17.02 8.48 -9.03
N ASP A 407 17.79 9.51 -9.39
CA ASP A 407 18.83 9.44 -10.40
C ASP A 407 19.84 8.33 -10.04
N LYS A 408 20.28 8.28 -8.77
CA LYS A 408 21.18 7.22 -8.28
C LYS A 408 20.56 5.83 -8.40
N GLN A 409 19.29 5.66 -8.01
CA GLN A 409 18.59 4.37 -8.12
C GLN A 409 18.42 3.94 -9.58
N GLU A 410 18.13 4.88 -10.48
CA GLU A 410 18.02 4.62 -11.91
C GLU A 410 19.38 4.18 -12.49
N GLN A 411 20.49 4.84 -12.15
CA GLN A 411 21.81 4.39 -12.60
C GLN A 411 22.17 3.00 -12.06
N ILE A 412 21.82 2.69 -10.81
CA ILE A 412 21.98 1.33 -10.25
C ILE A 412 21.12 0.32 -11.01
N TYR A 413 19.88 0.69 -11.38
CA TYR A 413 19.02 -0.16 -12.17
C TYR A 413 19.61 -0.41 -13.56
N LEU A 414 19.93 0.64 -14.31
CA LEU A 414 20.46 0.57 -15.67
C LEU A 414 21.81 -0.19 -15.74
N SER A 415 22.69 -0.02 -14.74
CA SER A 415 23.96 -0.76 -14.69
C SER A 415 23.78 -2.28 -14.52
N LYS A 416 22.64 -2.72 -13.99
CA LYS A 416 22.28 -4.13 -13.79
C LYS A 416 21.27 -4.63 -14.84
N HIS A 417 20.86 -3.79 -15.78
CA HIS A 417 19.83 -4.12 -16.75
C HIS A 417 20.45 -4.19 -18.13
N SER A 418 20.67 -5.41 -18.61
CA SER A 418 21.01 -5.66 -20.00
C SER A 418 19.77 -6.17 -20.73
N THR A 419 19.49 -5.64 -21.93
CA THR A 419 18.42 -6.18 -22.77
C THR A 419 18.86 -7.55 -23.27
N PRO A 420 18.15 -8.64 -22.91
CA PRO A 420 18.50 -9.97 -23.36
C PRO A 420 18.56 -10.05 -24.90
N GLN A 421 19.57 -10.74 -25.42
CA GLN A 421 19.74 -11.00 -26.85
C GLN A 421 19.56 -12.50 -27.10
N GLY A 422 18.81 -12.85 -28.14
CA GLY A 422 18.56 -14.22 -28.56
C GLY A 422 18.67 -14.35 -30.08
N SER A 423 18.67 -15.58 -30.60
CA SER A 423 18.75 -15.85 -32.05
C SER A 423 17.59 -15.26 -32.87
N GLY A 424 16.47 -14.89 -32.23
CA GLY A 424 15.23 -14.48 -32.89
C GLY A 424 14.46 -15.64 -33.51
N THR A 425 14.81 -16.88 -33.15
CA THR A 425 14.19 -18.11 -33.66
C THR A 425 13.89 -19.07 -32.52
N VAL A 426 13.09 -20.11 -32.82
CA VAL A 426 12.81 -21.21 -31.90
C VAL A 426 12.97 -22.55 -32.63
N ILE A 427 13.25 -23.61 -31.89
CA ILE A 427 13.66 -24.92 -32.43
C ILE A 427 12.51 -25.66 -33.12
N LEU A 428 11.30 -25.65 -32.54
CA LEU A 428 10.13 -26.33 -33.10
C LEU A 428 9.28 -25.38 -33.96
N PRO A 429 8.50 -25.93 -34.92
CA PRO A 429 7.43 -25.19 -35.57
C PRO A 429 6.42 -24.61 -34.56
N LEU A 430 5.86 -23.43 -34.87
CA LEU A 430 5.03 -22.66 -33.92
C LEU A 430 3.80 -23.45 -33.43
N GLU A 431 3.18 -24.24 -34.29
CA GLU A 431 2.01 -25.04 -33.97
C GLU A 431 2.26 -26.06 -32.84
N LYS A 432 3.52 -26.48 -32.65
CA LYS A 432 3.91 -27.44 -31.60
C LYS A 432 3.88 -26.83 -30.20
N TYR A 433 3.95 -25.51 -30.07
CA TYR A 433 3.85 -24.81 -28.78
C TYR A 433 2.40 -24.49 -28.38
N THR A 434 1.42 -24.80 -29.22
CA THR A 434 0.00 -24.54 -28.93
C THR A 434 -0.58 -25.53 -27.92
N GLY A 435 -1.51 -25.05 -27.11
CA GLY A 435 -2.23 -25.85 -26.12
C GLY A 435 -2.68 -25.05 -24.90
N THR A 436 -3.38 -25.74 -24.00
CA THR A 436 -3.71 -25.23 -22.67
C THR A 436 -2.75 -25.81 -21.66
N PHE A 437 -2.25 -24.97 -20.77
CA PHE A 437 -1.34 -25.34 -19.70
C PHE A 437 -1.92 -24.87 -18.38
N GLU A 438 -1.80 -25.68 -17.33
CA GLU A 438 -2.40 -25.45 -16.03
C GLU A 438 -1.35 -25.46 -14.93
N ASP A 439 -1.38 -24.40 -14.11
CA ASP A 439 -0.64 -24.30 -12.85
C ASP A 439 -1.59 -24.53 -11.67
N ARG A 440 -1.06 -25.10 -10.58
CA ARG A 440 -1.85 -25.54 -9.41
C ARG A 440 -2.54 -24.41 -8.67
N TRP A 441 -2.03 -23.18 -8.73
CA TRP A 441 -2.62 -22.04 -8.03
C TRP A 441 -3.02 -20.92 -8.98
N PHE A 442 -2.19 -20.59 -9.98
CA PHE A 442 -2.47 -19.53 -10.94
C PHE A 442 -3.53 -19.93 -11.98
N GLY A 443 -3.75 -21.23 -12.18
CA GLY A 443 -4.75 -21.77 -13.09
C GLY A 443 -4.24 -21.85 -14.55
N GLN A 444 -5.15 -21.66 -15.51
CA GLN A 444 -4.88 -21.97 -16.92
C GLN A 444 -4.31 -20.79 -17.70
N VAL A 445 -3.30 -21.07 -18.51
CA VAL A 445 -2.85 -20.25 -19.64
C VAL A 445 -3.07 -21.00 -20.94
N GLU A 446 -3.48 -20.29 -21.99
CA GLU A 446 -3.72 -20.88 -23.31
C GLU A 446 -2.81 -20.22 -24.34
N VAL A 447 -2.15 -21.05 -25.15
CA VAL A 447 -1.30 -20.65 -26.26
C VAL A 447 -1.97 -21.06 -27.56
N THR A 448 -2.33 -20.07 -28.38
CA THR A 448 -3.02 -20.27 -29.66
C THR A 448 -2.21 -19.65 -30.79
N GLN A 449 -2.29 -20.24 -31.99
CA GLN A 449 -1.70 -19.66 -33.19
C GLN A 449 -2.70 -18.71 -33.87
N GLN A 450 -2.24 -17.52 -34.22
CA GLN A 450 -2.97 -16.52 -35.00
C GLN A 450 -2.09 -16.07 -36.16
N GLY A 451 -2.31 -16.66 -37.34
CA GLY A 451 -1.45 -16.46 -38.50
C GLY A 451 -0.04 -17.00 -38.26
N ASP A 452 0.96 -16.13 -38.41
CA ASP A 452 2.37 -16.40 -38.22
C ASP A 452 2.86 -16.14 -36.78
N LYS A 453 1.95 -15.84 -35.85
CA LYS A 453 2.28 -15.51 -34.45
C LYS A 453 1.58 -16.44 -33.47
N LEU A 454 2.20 -16.60 -32.30
CA LEU A 454 1.58 -17.21 -31.15
C LEU A 454 1.03 -16.15 -30.19
N ARG A 455 -0.10 -16.48 -29.56
CA ARG A 455 -0.80 -15.64 -28.58
C ARG A 455 -0.96 -16.41 -27.29
N LEU A 456 -0.64 -15.75 -26.19
CA LEU A 456 -0.82 -16.25 -24.84
C LEU A 456 -1.94 -15.48 -24.15
N LYS A 457 -2.80 -16.18 -23.42
CA LYS A 457 -3.82 -15.57 -22.55
C LYS A 457 -3.92 -16.34 -21.22
N ALA A 458 -3.94 -15.63 -20.11
CA ALA A 458 -4.28 -16.20 -18.81
C ALA A 458 -5.81 -16.18 -18.62
N LYS A 459 -6.39 -17.32 -18.20
CA LYS A 459 -7.85 -17.46 -18.06
C LYS A 459 -8.42 -16.62 -16.92
N LYS A 460 -7.72 -16.57 -15.79
CA LYS A 460 -8.14 -15.82 -14.60
C LYS A 460 -7.65 -14.38 -14.56
N MET A 461 -6.74 -13.98 -15.44
CA MET A 461 -6.15 -12.64 -15.47
C MET A 461 -6.33 -12.03 -16.86
N PRO A 462 -7.49 -11.40 -17.16
CA PRO A 462 -7.84 -10.97 -18.52
C PRO A 462 -6.89 -9.96 -19.16
N THR A 463 -6.18 -9.18 -18.34
CA THR A 463 -5.17 -8.21 -18.78
C THR A 463 -3.83 -8.86 -19.13
N LEU A 464 -3.57 -10.08 -18.66
CA LEU A 464 -2.39 -10.87 -19.01
C LEU A 464 -2.65 -11.67 -20.28
N ARG A 465 -2.60 -10.94 -21.40
CA ARG A 465 -2.60 -11.49 -22.76
C ARG A 465 -1.60 -10.77 -23.63
N GLY A 466 -0.95 -11.50 -24.52
CA GLY A 466 0.18 -10.98 -25.27
C GLY A 466 0.59 -11.86 -26.44
N SER A 467 1.45 -11.33 -27.30
CA SER A 467 2.12 -12.10 -28.35
C SER A 467 3.36 -12.78 -27.80
N LEU A 468 3.66 -13.97 -28.32
CA LEU A 468 4.92 -14.65 -28.08
C LEU A 468 5.84 -14.42 -29.29
N GLU A 469 6.90 -13.65 -29.06
CA GLU A 469 7.95 -13.38 -30.05
C GLU A 469 9.06 -14.42 -29.90
N PRO A 470 9.45 -15.15 -30.97
CA PRO A 470 10.57 -16.08 -30.92
C PRO A 470 11.84 -15.41 -30.37
N PHE A 471 12.48 -16.04 -29.39
CA PHE A 471 13.69 -15.50 -28.76
C PHE A 471 14.89 -16.42 -28.99
N ASP A 472 14.89 -17.59 -28.37
CA ASP A 472 15.94 -18.60 -28.53
C ASP A 472 15.48 -19.97 -28.03
N ASP A 473 16.07 -21.05 -28.51
CA ASP A 473 15.74 -22.44 -28.14
C ASP A 473 14.21 -22.73 -28.17
N HIS A 474 13.60 -22.97 -27.01
CA HIS A 474 12.15 -23.13 -26.80
C HIS A 474 11.56 -21.93 -26.05
N THR A 475 12.18 -20.77 -26.15
CA THR A 475 11.88 -19.56 -25.39
C THR A 475 11.28 -18.49 -26.29
N PHE A 476 10.27 -17.82 -25.78
CA PHE A 476 9.64 -16.67 -26.39
C PHE A 476 9.68 -15.48 -25.45
N VAL A 477 9.77 -14.27 -25.99
CA VAL A 477 9.42 -13.05 -25.26
C VAL A 477 7.90 -12.90 -25.28
N VAL A 478 7.30 -12.76 -24.11
CA VAL A 478 5.90 -12.38 -23.96
C VAL A 478 5.82 -10.85 -24.04
N ARG A 479 5.21 -10.34 -25.11
CA ARG A 479 4.86 -8.93 -25.24
C ARG A 479 3.40 -8.73 -24.90
N TRP A 480 3.13 -8.07 -23.79
CA TRP A 480 1.76 -7.84 -23.32
C TRP A 480 1.04 -6.77 -24.16
N ASP A 481 -0.24 -7.00 -24.45
CA ASP A 481 -1.07 -6.00 -25.15
C ASP A 481 -1.18 -4.71 -24.34
N ASN A 482 -1.32 -4.88 -23.02
CA ASN A 482 -1.33 -3.78 -22.07
C ASN A 482 0.04 -3.71 -21.39
N GLN A 483 0.92 -2.88 -21.93
CA GLN A 483 2.27 -2.64 -21.40
C GLN A 483 2.27 -2.02 -19.98
N ASN A 484 1.12 -1.54 -19.50
CA ASN A 484 0.99 -1.11 -18.11
C ASN A 484 0.59 -2.25 -17.15
N ALA A 485 0.17 -3.41 -17.66
CA ALA A 485 -0.31 -4.53 -16.85
C ALA A 485 0.84 -5.37 -16.28
N ALA A 486 1.88 -5.62 -17.06
CA ALA A 486 3.07 -6.34 -16.66
C ALA A 486 4.25 -5.92 -17.54
N SER A 487 5.47 -6.03 -16.99
CA SER A 487 6.68 -5.97 -17.79
C SER A 487 6.79 -7.21 -18.67
N ASP A 488 7.51 -7.10 -19.78
CA ASP A 488 7.81 -8.25 -20.62
C ASP A 488 8.40 -9.41 -19.79
N ALA A 489 8.15 -10.62 -20.26
CA ALA A 489 8.57 -11.85 -19.61
C ALA A 489 9.12 -12.83 -20.64
N PHE A 490 9.83 -13.86 -20.21
CA PHE A 490 10.09 -15.03 -21.03
C PHE A 490 9.08 -16.12 -20.73
N ALA A 491 8.60 -16.79 -21.79
CA ALA A 491 7.90 -18.06 -21.72
C ALA A 491 8.84 -19.14 -22.28
N HIS A 492 9.37 -20.00 -21.41
CA HIS A 492 10.23 -21.11 -21.81
C HIS A 492 9.43 -22.41 -21.80
N PHE A 493 9.33 -23.05 -22.96
CA PHE A 493 8.60 -24.31 -23.11
C PHE A 493 9.53 -25.50 -22.87
N ARG A 494 9.12 -26.41 -21.99
CA ARG A 494 9.84 -27.67 -21.76
C ARG A 494 9.34 -28.73 -22.72
N VAL A 495 10.29 -29.46 -23.30
CA VAL A 495 10.06 -30.44 -24.35
C VAL A 495 10.59 -31.80 -23.89
N ASN A 496 9.84 -32.87 -24.14
CA ASN A 496 10.26 -34.24 -23.81
C ASN A 496 11.21 -34.84 -24.88
N THR A 497 11.66 -36.08 -24.69
CA THR A 497 12.57 -36.74 -25.63
C THR A 497 11.95 -37.03 -27.00
N GLN A 498 10.62 -36.96 -27.12
CA GLN A 498 9.85 -37.11 -28.36
C GLN A 498 9.62 -35.77 -29.08
N ARG A 499 10.22 -34.68 -28.60
CA ARG A 499 10.03 -33.31 -29.13
C ARG A 499 8.60 -32.78 -28.97
N GLU A 500 7.90 -33.21 -27.92
CA GLU A 500 6.58 -32.72 -27.57
C GLU A 500 6.69 -31.72 -26.42
N VAL A 501 6.00 -30.59 -26.57
CA VAL A 501 5.88 -29.59 -25.50
C VAL A 501 5.01 -30.17 -24.39
N ILE A 502 5.54 -30.17 -23.16
CA ILE A 502 4.88 -30.74 -21.98
C ILE A 502 4.60 -29.71 -20.89
N ALA A 503 5.24 -28.54 -20.94
CA ALA A 503 5.07 -27.49 -19.95
C ALA A 503 5.55 -26.13 -20.47
N VAL A 504 5.16 -25.07 -19.76
CA VAL A 504 5.71 -23.72 -19.94
C VAL A 504 6.03 -23.10 -18.58
N ASP A 505 7.20 -22.50 -18.48
CA ASP A 505 7.69 -21.79 -17.29
C ASP A 505 7.92 -20.31 -17.64
N PHE A 506 7.48 -19.41 -16.76
CA PHE A 506 7.72 -17.97 -16.93
C PHE A 506 8.97 -17.50 -16.18
N TYR A 507 9.68 -16.55 -16.79
CA TYR A 507 10.86 -15.89 -16.21
C TYR A 507 10.75 -14.37 -16.42
N PRO A 508 11.32 -13.55 -15.51
CA PRO A 508 11.45 -12.13 -15.76
C PRO A 508 12.27 -11.87 -17.03
N PHE A 509 11.94 -10.83 -17.80
CA PHE A 509 12.70 -10.44 -18.99
C PHE A 509 14.01 -9.73 -18.63
N THR A 510 14.88 -10.45 -17.94
CA THR A 510 16.20 -10.01 -17.48
C THR A 510 17.14 -11.20 -17.43
N ASP A 511 18.43 -10.94 -17.28
CA ASP A 511 19.48 -11.94 -16.98
C ASP A 511 19.37 -12.57 -15.56
N LYS A 512 18.33 -12.25 -14.79
CA LYS A 512 18.17 -12.65 -13.38
C LYS A 512 17.50 -14.02 -13.21
N VAL A 513 17.81 -14.62 -12.06
CA VAL A 513 17.26 -15.90 -11.59
C VAL A 513 15.79 -15.76 -11.16
N LYS A 514 14.95 -16.72 -11.58
CA LYS A 514 13.51 -16.87 -11.25
C LYS A 514 13.18 -16.81 -9.73
N ALA A 515 14.15 -17.12 -8.86
CA ALA A 515 13.96 -17.37 -7.44
C ALA A 515 13.41 -16.20 -6.60
N ASN A 516 13.58 -14.95 -7.04
CA ASN A 516 13.09 -13.77 -6.34
C ASN A 516 11.97 -13.04 -7.12
N HIS A 517 11.22 -13.77 -7.95
CA HIS A 517 10.15 -13.23 -8.78
C HIS A 517 8.81 -13.93 -8.50
N GLU A 518 7.70 -13.27 -8.78
CA GLU A 518 6.33 -13.82 -8.62
C GLU A 518 6.09 -15.09 -9.44
N TYR A 519 6.88 -15.30 -10.50
CA TYR A 519 6.81 -16.47 -11.37
C TYR A 519 7.44 -17.71 -10.76
N ARG A 520 8.19 -17.59 -9.65
CA ARG A 520 8.92 -18.70 -9.01
C ARG A 520 8.07 -19.95 -8.84
N ASP A 521 6.88 -19.78 -8.29
CA ASP A 521 5.98 -20.87 -7.93
C ASP A 521 4.98 -21.19 -9.06
N MET A 522 5.15 -20.61 -10.25
CA MET A 522 4.34 -20.92 -11.43
C MET A 522 5.00 -22.02 -12.27
N HIS A 523 4.28 -23.12 -12.41
CA HIS A 523 4.68 -24.32 -13.16
C HIS A 523 3.50 -24.85 -13.97
N PHE A 524 3.36 -24.41 -15.21
CA PHE A 524 2.24 -24.80 -16.05
C PHE A 524 2.53 -26.10 -16.79
N ILE A 525 1.73 -27.13 -16.53
CA ILE A 525 1.81 -28.42 -17.20
C ILE A 525 0.77 -28.47 -18.32
N ARG A 526 1.14 -29.01 -19.49
CA ARG A 526 0.22 -29.14 -20.62
C ARG A 526 -0.91 -30.07 -20.26
N MET A 527 -2.15 -29.62 -20.51
CA MET A 527 -3.33 -30.45 -20.35
C MET A 527 -3.45 -31.41 -21.53
N GLU A 528 -3.80 -32.67 -21.27
CA GLU A 528 -4.09 -33.62 -22.34
C GLU A 528 -5.36 -33.20 -23.10
N ALA A 529 -5.35 -33.34 -24.42
CA ALA A 529 -6.52 -33.07 -25.24
C ALA A 529 -7.63 -34.09 -24.91
N GLY A 530 -8.61 -33.69 -24.09
CA GLY A 530 -9.81 -34.47 -23.79
C GLY A 530 -10.00 -34.95 -22.35
N SER A 531 -9.10 -34.63 -21.41
CA SER A 531 -9.33 -34.97 -19.99
C SER A 531 -10.11 -33.86 -19.29
N GLY A 532 -11.44 -33.98 -19.35
CA GLY A 532 -12.27 -33.46 -18.27
C GLY A 532 -11.80 -34.14 -16.97
N VAL A 533 -11.28 -33.32 -16.05
CA VAL A 533 -11.03 -33.57 -14.62
C VAL A 533 -11.07 -35.05 -14.21
N THR A 534 -9.90 -35.65 -14.05
CA THR A 534 -9.73 -36.72 -13.07
C THR A 534 -8.67 -36.27 -12.07
N SER A 535 -9.16 -35.82 -10.91
CA SER A 535 -8.35 -35.60 -9.73
C SER A 535 -7.62 -36.90 -9.37
N VAL A 536 -6.31 -36.89 -9.46
CA VAL A 536 -5.48 -37.92 -8.82
C VAL A 536 -4.65 -37.23 -7.74
N THR A 537 -5.10 -37.40 -6.51
CA THR A 537 -4.32 -37.30 -5.26
C THR A 537 -4.43 -38.70 -4.63
N PRO A 538 -3.45 -39.18 -3.85
CA PRO A 538 -2.72 -38.42 -2.82
C PRO A 538 -1.32 -37.95 -3.23
#